data_AF-A0AAV5IGK5-F1
#
_entry.id   AF-A0AAV5IGK5-F1
#
_cell.length_a   1.000
_cell.length_b   1.000
_cell.length_c   1.000
_cell.angle_alpha   90.00
_cell.angle_beta   90.00
_cell.angle_gamma   90.00
#
_symmetry.space_group_name_H-M   'P 1'
#
loop_
_entity.id
_entity.type
_entity.pdbx_description
1 polymer ?
#
loop_
_entity_poly.entity_id
_entity_poly.type
_entity_poly.pdbx_seq_one_letter_code
_entity_poly.pdbx_strand_id
1 'polypeptide(L)'
;MPNFKPPVTTTAAAVTYQESILKAVPAGGNFNPLMTLYLTDTTSPDEIKLARSSKVVFAVKLYPAGATTNSQEGVADLFGKCLLVLERMVEFNMPLLVHGEVTDPNVDVFDCKNTLH
;
A
#
# COMPACT_ATOMS: atom_id res chain seq x y z
N MET A 1 -2.73 4.93 6.49
CA MET A 1 -1.52 4.69 5.66
C MET A 1 -0.62 3.71 6.40
N PRO A 2 0.10 2.81 5.70
CA PRO A 2 0.77 1.66 6.32
C PRO A 2 2.27 1.83 6.57
N ASN A 3 2.80 3.05 6.49
CA ASN A 3 4.24 3.37 6.49
C ASN A 3 4.85 3.57 7.90
N PHE A 4 4.42 2.78 8.88
CA PHE A 4 5.01 2.73 10.23
C PHE A 4 6.40 2.09 10.20
N LYS A 5 7.09 2.07 11.36
CA LYS A 5 8.30 1.26 11.57
C LYS A 5 8.00 0.17 12.61
N PRO A 6 7.93 -1.12 12.23
CA PRO A 6 7.97 -1.65 10.85
C PRO A 6 6.68 -1.32 10.05
N PRO A 7 6.71 -1.36 8.71
CA PRO A 7 5.53 -1.11 7.89
C PRO A 7 4.50 -2.23 8.01
N VAL A 8 3.24 -1.93 7.70
CA VAL A 8 2.14 -2.90 7.77
C VAL A 8 2.08 -3.67 6.46
N THR A 9 2.77 -4.81 6.39
CA THR A 9 2.88 -5.65 5.17
C THR A 9 1.98 -6.88 5.19
N THR A 10 1.37 -7.22 6.33
CA THR A 10 0.51 -8.39 6.49
C THR A 10 -0.89 -8.03 6.98
N THR A 11 -1.87 -8.84 6.60
CA THR A 11 -3.27 -8.73 7.02
C THR A 11 -3.39 -8.83 8.54
N ALA A 12 -2.63 -9.73 9.17
CA ALA A 12 -2.62 -9.89 10.62
C ALA A 12 -2.12 -8.62 11.34
N ALA A 13 -1.08 -7.97 10.82
CA ALA A 13 -0.60 -6.70 11.35
C ALA A 13 -1.64 -5.59 11.17
N ALA A 14 -2.32 -5.55 10.01
CA ALA A 14 -3.38 -4.57 9.75
C ALA A 14 -4.58 -4.73 10.70
N VAL A 15 -5.01 -5.96 10.98
CA VAL A 15 -6.09 -6.27 11.93
C VAL A 15 -5.70 -5.84 13.35
N THR A 16 -4.53 -6.26 13.82
CA THR A 16 -4.02 -5.87 15.14
C THR A 16 -3.94 -4.34 15.29
N TYR A 17 -3.51 -3.66 14.22
CA TYR A 17 -3.41 -2.21 14.24
C TYR A 17 -4.79 -1.54 14.23
N GLN A 18 -5.75 -2.06 13.45
CA GLN A 18 -7.14 -1.58 13.46
C GLN A 18 -7.74 -1.66 14.87
N GLU A 19 -7.59 -2.79 15.54
CA GLU A 19 -8.06 -2.99 16.92
C GLU A 19 -7.42 -1.98 17.88
N SER A 20 -6.14 -1.70 17.72
CA SER A 20 -5.42 -0.72 18.54
C SER A 20 -5.95 0.69 18.33
N ILE A 21 -6.28 1.07 17.08
CA ILE A 21 -6.91 2.35 16.78
C ILE A 21 -8.30 2.42 17.42
N LEU A 22 -9.12 1.39 17.27
CA LEU A 22 -10.48 1.35 17.82
C LEU A 22 -10.49 1.46 19.36
N LYS A 23 -9.52 0.86 20.04
CA LYS A 23 -9.34 1.00 21.51
C LYS A 23 -9.00 2.43 21.93
N ALA A 24 -8.40 3.22 21.05
CA ALA A 24 -8.08 4.63 21.31
C ALA A 24 -9.24 5.59 20.97
N VAL A 25 -10.32 5.10 20.34
CA VAL A 25 -11.50 5.91 20.03
C VAL A 25 -12.27 6.22 21.32
N PRO A 26 -12.57 7.51 21.62
CA PRO A 26 -13.35 7.87 22.79
C PRO A 26 -14.74 7.23 22.80
N ALA A 27 -15.28 6.99 23.99
CA ALA A 27 -16.64 6.47 24.15
C ALA A 27 -17.65 7.38 23.42
N GLY A 28 -18.51 6.76 22.59
CA GLY A 28 -19.48 7.48 21.76
C GLY A 28 -18.95 7.96 20.40
N GLY A 29 -17.67 7.72 20.08
CA GLY A 29 -17.11 8.01 18.76
C GLY A 29 -17.61 7.03 17.70
N ASN A 30 -18.04 7.54 16.55
CA ASN A 30 -18.35 6.73 15.36
C ASN A 30 -17.18 6.82 14.36
N PHE A 31 -16.13 6.04 14.59
CA PHE A 31 -14.95 5.99 13.75
C PHE A 31 -14.66 4.57 13.31
N ASN A 32 -14.54 4.35 12.00
CA ASN A 32 -14.21 3.05 11.42
C ASN A 32 -12.96 3.18 10.53
N PRO A 33 -11.77 2.81 11.02
CA PRO A 33 -10.54 2.90 10.24
C PRO A 33 -10.51 1.84 9.14
N LEU A 34 -10.34 2.30 7.90
CA LEU A 34 -10.11 1.44 6.73
C LEU A 34 -8.61 1.23 6.56
N MET A 35 -8.17 -0.03 6.65
CA MET A 35 -6.75 -0.34 6.66
C MET A 35 -6.21 -0.52 5.24
N THR A 36 -4.90 -0.33 5.11
CA THR A 36 -4.16 -0.51 3.85
C THR A 36 -2.92 -1.34 4.12
N LEU A 37 -2.44 -2.11 3.14
CA LEU A 37 -1.13 -2.77 3.22
C LEU A 37 -0.06 -1.97 2.50
N TYR A 38 1.18 -2.09 2.96
CA TYR A 38 2.36 -1.54 2.30
C TYR A 38 2.88 -2.56 1.28
N LEU A 39 2.97 -2.18 0.01
CA LEU A 39 3.53 -3.05 -1.03
C LEU A 39 5.05 -3.10 -0.94
N THR A 40 5.59 -4.31 -0.95
CA THR A 40 7.03 -4.59 -0.96
C THR A 40 7.37 -5.60 -2.05
N ASP A 41 8.65 -5.67 -2.40
CA ASP A 41 9.23 -6.69 -3.29
C ASP A 41 8.95 -8.14 -2.83
N THR A 42 8.65 -8.34 -1.55
CA THR A 42 8.43 -9.65 -0.92
C THR A 42 6.98 -9.92 -0.57
N THR A 43 6.06 -9.02 -0.97
CA THR A 43 4.63 -9.20 -0.72
C THR A 43 4.14 -10.45 -1.45
N SER A 44 3.51 -11.37 -0.72
CA SER A 44 2.94 -12.58 -1.31
C SER A 44 1.64 -12.26 -2.05
N PRO A 45 1.40 -12.81 -3.26
CA PRO A 45 0.10 -12.70 -3.93
C PRO A 45 -1.07 -13.26 -3.11
N ASP A 46 -0.81 -14.25 -2.25
CA ASP A 46 -1.84 -14.81 -1.36
C ASP A 46 -2.21 -13.85 -0.22
N GLU A 47 -1.34 -12.89 0.10
CA GLU A 47 -1.64 -11.84 1.07
C GLU A 47 -2.80 -10.97 0.60
N ILE A 48 -2.95 -10.75 -0.71
CA ILE A 48 -4.07 -9.98 -1.29
C ILE A 48 -5.40 -10.69 -1.06
N LYS A 49 -5.42 -12.02 -1.20
CA LYS A 49 -6.60 -12.84 -0.94
C LYS A 49 -6.99 -12.79 0.54
N LEU A 50 -6.01 -12.93 1.44
CA LEU A 50 -6.23 -12.82 2.88
C LEU A 50 -6.76 -11.43 3.25
N ALA A 51 -6.12 -10.39 2.73
CA ALA A 51 -6.50 -9.00 2.94
C ALA A 51 -7.95 -8.74 2.54
N ARG A 52 -8.35 -9.16 1.33
CA ARG A 52 -9.73 -8.98 0.86
C ARG A 52 -10.73 -9.77 1.71
N SER A 53 -10.38 -10.99 2.10
CA SER A 53 -11.24 -11.85 2.93
C SER A 53 -11.43 -11.32 4.35
N SER A 54 -10.46 -10.57 4.89
CA SER A 54 -10.51 -9.99 6.23
C SER A 54 -11.61 -8.94 6.41
N LYS A 55 -12.04 -8.28 5.32
CA LYS A 55 -12.90 -7.08 5.34
C LYS A 55 -12.33 -5.89 6.14
N VAL A 56 -11.07 -5.96 6.56
CA VAL A 56 -10.35 -4.92 7.31
C VAL A 56 -9.43 -4.11 6.38
N VAL A 57 -8.79 -4.79 5.43
CA VAL A 57 -7.91 -4.17 4.44
C VAL A 57 -8.71 -3.82 3.18
N PHE A 58 -8.62 -2.55 2.76
CA PHE A 58 -9.37 -2.02 1.64
C PHE A 58 -8.52 -1.65 0.42
N ALA A 59 -7.20 -1.51 0.59
CA ALA A 59 -6.31 -1.17 -0.51
C ALA A 59 -4.85 -1.56 -0.19
N VAL A 60 -4.02 -1.56 -1.22
CA VAL A 60 -2.55 -1.69 -1.08
C VAL A 60 -1.92 -0.39 -1.52
N LYS A 61 -0.92 0.09 -0.77
CA LYS A 61 -0.20 1.34 -1.01
C LYS A 61 1.20 1.03 -1.56
N LEU A 62 1.47 1.50 -2.77
CA LEU A 62 2.77 1.47 -3.42
C LEU A 62 3.54 2.75 -3.07
N TYR A 63 4.74 2.58 -2.53
CA TYR A 63 5.76 3.62 -2.41
C TYR A 63 6.96 3.18 -3.25
N PRO A 64 7.35 3.95 -4.29
CA PRO A 64 8.61 3.71 -4.98
C PRO A 64 9.77 3.80 -3.99
N ALA A 65 10.77 2.92 -4.12
CA ALA A 65 11.91 2.93 -3.23
C ALA A 65 12.64 4.28 -3.25
N GLY A 66 12.91 4.85 -2.07
CA GLY A 66 13.66 6.12 -1.92
C GLY A 66 12.86 7.40 -2.14
N ALA A 67 11.55 7.31 -2.39
CA ALA A 67 10.70 8.43 -2.78
C ALA A 67 10.31 9.35 -1.63
N THR A 68 9.96 8.79 -0.47
CA THR A 68 9.51 9.55 0.71
C THR A 68 10.03 8.93 2.01
N THR A 69 9.66 9.53 3.15
CA THR A 69 10.03 9.06 4.49
C THR A 69 9.64 7.59 4.70
N ASN A 70 10.60 6.76 5.11
CA ASN A 70 10.49 5.30 5.33
C ASN A 70 10.23 4.44 4.07
N SER A 71 10.44 4.98 2.86
CA SER A 71 10.29 4.24 1.60
C SER A 71 11.44 3.27 1.26
N GLN A 72 12.41 3.08 2.16
CA GLN A 72 13.55 2.17 1.92
C GLN A 72 13.13 0.70 1.79
N GLU A 73 11.99 0.33 2.38
CA GLU A 73 11.36 -0.99 2.22
C GLU A 73 10.31 -1.00 1.09
N GLY A 74 10.25 0.08 0.29
CA GLY A 74 9.39 0.24 -0.89
C GLY A 74 9.71 -0.73 -2.03
N VAL A 75 8.95 -0.59 -3.12
CA VAL A 75 9.13 -1.45 -4.30
C VAL A 75 10.31 -0.94 -5.13
N ALA A 76 11.26 -1.84 -5.42
CA ALA A 76 12.40 -1.56 -6.28
C ALA A 76 12.14 -1.97 -7.73
N ASP A 77 11.33 -3.02 -7.95
CA ASP A 77 10.98 -3.51 -9.29
C ASP A 77 9.52 -3.95 -9.34
N LEU A 78 8.65 -3.03 -9.79
CA LEU A 78 7.21 -3.24 -9.83
C LEU A 78 6.79 -4.35 -10.80
N PHE A 79 7.43 -4.41 -11.97
CA PHE A 79 7.04 -5.34 -13.04
C PHE A 79 7.73 -6.70 -12.93
N GLY A 80 8.94 -6.76 -12.35
CA GLY A 80 9.62 -8.04 -12.14
C GLY A 80 9.22 -8.75 -10.84
N LYS A 81 8.98 -8.01 -9.75
CA LYS A 81 8.75 -8.63 -8.43
C LYS A 81 7.31 -8.55 -7.94
N CYS A 82 6.58 -7.50 -8.29
CA CYS A 82 5.21 -7.30 -7.79
C CYS A 82 4.13 -7.72 -8.79
N LEU A 83 4.47 -8.15 -10.01
CA LEU A 83 3.48 -8.42 -11.06
C LEU A 83 2.41 -9.43 -10.62
N LEU A 84 2.81 -10.55 -10.01
CA LEU A 84 1.86 -11.56 -9.51
C LEU A 84 0.93 -11.00 -8.41
N VAL A 85 1.43 -10.07 -7.59
CA VAL A 85 0.63 -9.39 -6.56
C VAL A 85 -0.38 -8.47 -7.23
N LEU A 86 0.04 -7.71 -8.25
CA LEU A 86 -0.84 -6.82 -9.02
C LEU A 86 -1.94 -7.59 -9.75
N GLU A 87 -1.62 -8.75 -10.35
CA GLU A 87 -2.60 -9.65 -10.96
C GLU A 87 -3.65 -10.10 -9.94
N ARG A 88 -3.22 -10.54 -8.75
CA ARG A 88 -4.17 -10.89 -7.67
C ARG A 88 -4.98 -9.69 -7.20
N MET A 89 -4.42 -8.49 -7.20
CA MET A 89 -5.19 -7.28 -6.88
C MET A 89 -6.31 -7.04 -7.89
N VAL A 90 -6.07 -7.27 -9.18
CA VAL A 90 -7.11 -7.20 -10.21
C VAL A 90 -8.18 -8.26 -9.97
N GLU A 91 -7.80 -9.53 -9.75
CA GLU A 91 -8.74 -10.63 -9.50
C GLU A 91 -9.69 -10.36 -8.32
N PHE A 92 -9.16 -9.77 -7.24
CA PHE A 92 -9.92 -9.47 -6.02
C PHE A 92 -10.53 -8.06 -5.98
N ASN A 93 -10.42 -7.29 -7.08
CA ASN A 93 -10.84 -5.90 -7.17
C ASN A 93 -10.29 -5.06 -6.00
N MET A 94 -8.99 -5.23 -5.71
CA MET A 94 -8.27 -4.53 -4.65
C MET A 94 -7.61 -3.27 -5.23
N PRO A 95 -8.00 -2.07 -4.78
CA PRO A 95 -7.39 -0.81 -5.22
C PRO A 95 -5.88 -0.75 -4.94
N LEU A 96 -5.12 -0.30 -5.93
CA LEU A 96 -3.73 0.13 -5.77
C LEU A 96 -3.68 1.64 -5.55
N LEU A 97 -3.16 2.06 -4.42
CA LEU A 97 -2.90 3.46 -4.10
C LEU A 97 -1.43 3.74 -4.45
N VAL A 98 -1.18 4.60 -5.42
CA VAL A 98 0.19 4.92 -5.87
C VAL A 98 0.64 6.21 -5.20
N HIS A 99 1.81 6.18 -4.57
CA HIS A 99 2.51 7.40 -4.21
C HIS A 99 3.24 7.92 -5.46
N GLY A 100 2.58 8.81 -6.19
CA GLY A 100 3.04 9.31 -7.49
C GLY A 100 4.11 10.40 -7.39
N GLU A 101 5.26 10.07 -6.82
CA GLU A 101 6.45 10.92 -6.89
C GLU A 101 7.56 10.14 -7.60
N VAL A 102 8.27 10.81 -8.50
CA VAL A 102 9.40 10.22 -9.22
C VAL A 102 10.67 10.53 -8.46
N THR A 103 11.48 9.51 -8.19
CA THR A 103 12.79 9.63 -7.51
C THR A 103 13.95 9.90 -8.46
N ASP A 104 13.71 9.87 -9.77
CA ASP A 104 14.73 10.14 -10.77
C ASP A 104 15.06 11.64 -10.77
N PRO A 105 16.31 12.04 -10.47
CA PRO A 105 16.72 13.45 -10.51
C PRO A 105 16.63 14.07 -11.92
N ASN A 106 16.43 13.26 -12.97
CA ASN A 106 16.24 13.73 -14.35
C ASN A 106 14.77 13.87 -14.77
N VAL A 107 13.83 13.44 -13.92
CA VAL A 107 12.39 13.57 -14.22
C VAL A 107 11.84 14.75 -13.45
N ASP A 108 11.45 15.79 -14.18
CA ASP A 108 10.77 16.94 -13.60
C ASP A 108 9.37 16.50 -13.12
N VAL A 109 9.07 16.78 -11.85
CA VAL A 109 7.75 16.59 -11.23
C VAL A 109 6.61 17.32 -11.97
N PHE A 110 6.92 18.29 -12.83
CA PHE A 110 5.96 19.00 -13.69
C PHE A 110 5.81 18.41 -15.09
N ASP A 111 6.55 17.36 -15.45
CA ASP A 111 6.48 16.76 -16.80
C ASP A 111 5.25 15.82 -16.93
N CYS A 112 4.06 16.41 -16.86
CA CYS A 112 2.76 15.73 -17.00
C CYS A 112 2.11 15.95 -18.38
N LYS A 113 2.86 16.40 -19.39
CA LYS A 113 2.36 16.50 -20.77
C LYS A 113 3.44 16.20 -21.80
N ASN A 114 3.40 14.98 -22.34
CA ASN A 114 3.57 14.83 -23.77
C ASN A 114 2.43 13.98 -24.34
N THR A 115 1.34 14.66 -24.62
CA THR A 115 0.38 14.22 -25.64
C THR A 115 1.07 14.16 -26.99
N LEU A 116 0.91 13.02 -27.67
CA LEU A 116 0.96 12.80 -29.11
C LEU A 116 2.34 12.80 -29.79
N HIS A 117 2.74 11.60 -30.27
CA HIS A 117 2.86 11.33 -31.70
C HIS A 117 2.43 9.89 -31.98
#